data_AF-A0A918NFU2-F1
#
_entry.id   AF-A0A918NFU2-F1
#
_cell.length_a   1.000
_cell.length_b   1.000
_cell.length_c   1.000
_cell.angle_alpha   90.00
_cell.angle_beta   90.00
_cell.angle_gamma   90.00
#
_symmetry.space_group_name_H-M   'P 1'
#
loop_
_entity.id
_entity.type
_entity.pdbx_description
1 polymer ?
#
loop_
_entity_poly.entity_id
_entity_poly.type
_entity_poly.pdbx_seq_one_letter_code
_entity_poly.pdbx_strand_id
1 'polypeptide(L)'
;MVQSAIAHVFEFISQNRGYRANMGVVVSKAAQQTVLCWGAVKGSDFYVPELEGFQRRWPDAVWIPLSEQQAQLFDHAWEQQRPESSPSHRSFMH
;
A
#
# COMPACT_ATOMS: atom_id res chain seq x y z
N MET A 1 -11.27 0.50 -17.72
CA MET A 1 -10.67 -0.45 -16.75
C MET A 1 -9.78 0.37 -15.83
N VAL A 2 -10.01 0.36 -14.52
CA VAL A 2 -9.10 1.02 -13.57
C VAL A 2 -7.89 0.10 -13.44
N GLN A 3 -6.79 0.48 -14.09
CA GLN A 3 -5.52 -0.24 -13.97
C GLN A 3 -5.06 -0.10 -12.50
N SER A 4 -4.74 -1.21 -11.84
CA SER A 4 -4.39 -1.21 -10.42
C SER A 4 -3.07 -0.44 -10.21
N ALA A 5 -2.91 0.22 -9.07
CA ALA A 5 -1.69 0.98 -8.74
C ALA A 5 -0.41 0.13 -8.88
N ILE A 6 -0.48 -1.17 -8.55
CA ILE A 6 0.62 -2.12 -8.74
C ILE A 6 0.97 -2.37 -10.22
N ALA A 7 -0.01 -2.30 -11.13
CA ALA A 7 0.25 -2.48 -12.56
C ALA A 7 1.08 -1.32 -13.14
N HIS A 8 0.85 -0.08 -12.71
CA HIS A 8 1.72 1.05 -13.08
C HIS A 8 3.15 0.89 -12.54
N VAL A 9 3.30 0.34 -11.32
CA VAL A 9 4.62 0.01 -10.77
C VAL A 9 5.31 -1.06 -11.59
N PHE A 10 4.60 -2.12 -11.97
CA PHE A 10 5.14 -3.20 -12.82
C PHE A 10 5.54 -2.71 -14.21
N GLU A 11 4.73 -1.85 -14.81
CA GLU A 11 5.08 -1.20 -16.07
C GLU A 11 6.36 -0.37 -15.91
N PHE A 12 6.45 0.46 -14.87
CA PHE A 12 7.63 1.29 -14.61
C PHE A 12 8.90 0.44 -14.44
N ILE A 13 8.89 -0.61 -13.61
CA ILE A 13 10.09 -1.44 -13.40
C ILE A 13 10.48 -2.25 -14.65
N SER A 14 9.51 -2.60 -15.51
CA SER A 14 9.80 -3.29 -16.77
C SER A 14 10.64 -2.43 -17.73
N GLN A 15 10.46 -1.11 -17.65
CA GLN A 15 11.16 -0.11 -18.47
C GLN A 15 12.42 0.43 -17.78
N ASN A 16 12.49 0.36 -16.44
CA ASN A 16 13.56 0.93 -15.63
C ASN A 16 14.33 -0.16 -14.86
N ARG A 17 15.43 -0.65 -15.45
CA ARG A 17 16.25 -1.71 -14.84
C ARG A 17 16.83 -1.31 -13.48
N GLY A 18 16.77 -2.26 -12.55
CA GLY A 18 17.31 -2.13 -11.20
C GLY A 18 16.34 -1.56 -10.17
N TYR A 19 15.14 -1.15 -10.58
CA TYR A 19 14.05 -0.90 -9.63
C TYR A 19 13.36 -2.20 -9.25
N ARG A 20 12.87 -2.26 -8.02
CA ARG A 20 12.02 -3.34 -7.52
C ARG A 20 10.71 -2.76 -7.01
N ALA A 21 9.61 -3.50 -7.20
CA ALA A 21 8.36 -3.17 -6.55
C ALA A 21 8.54 -3.26 -5.03
N ASN A 22 8.00 -2.29 -4.29
CA ASN A 22 8.00 -2.27 -2.84
C ASN A 22 6.70 -1.67 -2.32
N MET A 23 6.21 -2.22 -1.23
CA MET A 23 5.08 -1.66 -0.49
C MET A 23 5.59 -0.51 0.38
N GLY A 24 4.77 0.52 0.53
CA GLY A 24 5.09 1.67 1.36
C GLY A 24 3.84 2.33 1.91
N VAL A 25 4.05 3.33 2.76
CA VAL A 25 2.98 4.15 3.31
C VAL A 25 3.17 5.60 2.88
N VAL A 26 2.11 6.22 2.36
CA VAL A 26 2.03 7.68 2.29
C VAL A 26 1.53 8.18 3.65
N VAL A 27 2.27 9.11 4.24
CA VAL A 27 1.96 9.72 5.52
C VAL A 27 1.80 11.22 5.33
N SER A 28 0.68 11.78 5.81
CA SER A 28 0.50 13.21 6.03
C SER A 28 0.26 13.43 7.52
N LYS A 29 1.14 14.22 8.14
CA LYS A 29 1.04 14.53 9.57
C LYS A 29 -0.04 15.57 9.81
N ALA A 30 -0.12 16.58 8.93
CA ALA A 30 -1.09 17.65 9.04
C ALA A 30 -2.54 17.14 8.90
N ALA A 31 -2.77 16.18 7.99
CA ALA A 31 -4.08 15.58 7.79
C ALA A 31 -4.37 14.38 8.72
N GLN A 32 -3.36 13.91 9.48
CA GLN A 32 -3.42 12.67 10.27
C GLN A 32 -3.84 11.46 9.43
N GLN A 33 -3.24 11.29 8.26
CA GLN A 33 -3.57 10.23 7.32
C GLN A 33 -2.36 9.34 7.06
N THR A 34 -2.63 8.03 7.00
CA THR A 34 -1.68 7.00 6.62
C THR A 34 -2.35 6.09 5.60
N VAL A 35 -1.78 5.98 4.40
CA VAL A 35 -2.34 5.19 3.30
C VAL A 35 -1.29 4.23 2.77
N LEU A 36 -1.63 2.93 2.69
CA LEU A 36 -0.77 1.91 2.09
C LEU A 36 -0.82 2.02 0.56
N CYS A 37 0.33 1.96 -0.11
CA CYS A 37 0.39 1.98 -1.56
C CYS A 37 1.66 1.30 -2.10
N TRP A 38 1.65 1.02 -3.41
CA TRP A 38 2.78 0.45 -4.13
C TRP A 38 3.69 1.52 -4.70
N GLY A 39 4.99 1.26 -4.64
CA GLY A 39 6.02 2.05 -5.32
C GLY A 39 7.13 1.17 -5.91
N ALA A 40 8.03 1.79 -6.65
CA ALA A 40 9.27 1.20 -7.14
C ALA A 40 10.46 1.86 -6.43
N VAL A 41 11.47 1.09 -6.03
CA VAL A 41 12.67 1.60 -5.33
C VAL A 41 13.96 1.13 -5.97
N LYS A 42 14.97 2.01 -6.01
CA LYS A 42 16.35 1.73 -6.44
C LYS A 42 17.34 2.58 -5.63
N GLY A 43 17.99 1.99 -4.62
CA GLY A 43 18.85 2.74 -3.71
C GLY A 43 18.04 3.79 -2.94
N SER A 44 18.42 5.07 -3.05
CA SER A 44 17.69 6.21 -2.49
C SER A 44 16.59 6.76 -3.40
N ASP A 45 16.49 6.27 -4.64
CA ASP A 45 15.52 6.75 -5.62
C ASP A 45 14.23 5.91 -5.59
N PHE A 46 13.11 6.54 -5.91
CA PHE A 46 11.80 5.92 -5.86
C PHE A 46 10.80 6.51 -6.87
N TYR A 47 9.80 5.71 -7.22
CA TYR A 47 8.65 6.11 -8.02
C TYR A 47 7.37 5.59 -7.38
N VAL A 48 6.37 6.47 -7.19
CA VAL A 48 5.07 6.12 -6.60
C VAL A 48 3.99 6.76 -7.45
N PRO A 49 3.20 5.98 -8.21
CA PRO A 49 2.24 6.53 -9.19
C PRO A 49 1.24 7.53 -8.59
N GLU A 50 0.82 7.31 -7.34
CA GLU A 50 -0.25 8.07 -6.71
C GLU A 50 0.25 9.23 -5.83
N LEU A 51 1.57 9.34 -5.61
CA LEU A 51 2.13 10.30 -4.64
C LEU A 51 1.79 11.75 -4.99
N GLU A 52 1.86 12.12 -6.27
CA GLU A 52 1.50 13.46 -6.71
C GLU A 52 0.00 13.78 -6.42
N GLY A 53 -0.87 12.78 -6.59
CA GLY A 53 -2.29 12.89 -6.26
C GLY A 53 -2.50 13.10 -4.75
N PHE A 54 -1.76 12.37 -3.92
CA PHE A 54 -1.77 12.59 -2.48
C PHE A 54 -1.23 13.97 -2.11
N GLN A 55 -0.14 14.43 -2.74
CA GLN A 55 0.46 15.74 -2.47
C GLN A 55 -0.45 16.91 -2.87
N ARG A 56 -1.25 16.76 -3.93
CA ARG A 56 -2.29 17.74 -4.28
C ARG A 56 -3.37 17.88 -3.20
N ARG A 57 -3.69 16.78 -2.48
CA ARG A 57 -4.68 16.78 -1.40
C ARG A 57 -4.07 17.13 -0.03
N TRP A 58 -2.86 16.66 0.22
CA TRP A 58 -2.08 16.78 1.45
C TRP A 58 -0.66 17.21 1.09
N PRO A 59 -0.35 18.51 1.05
CA PRO A 59 0.95 19.00 0.56
C PRO A 59 2.17 18.49 1.32
N ASP A 60 1.99 18.05 2.57
CA ASP A 60 3.04 17.44 3.40
C ASP A 60 3.18 15.92 3.22
N ALA A 61 2.42 15.32 2.29
CA ALA A 61 2.45 13.89 2.05
C ALA A 61 3.82 13.44 1.55
N VAL A 62 4.38 12.45 2.27
CA VAL A 62 5.62 11.77 1.91
C VAL A 62 5.38 10.28 1.84
N TRP A 63 6.04 9.61 0.89
CA TRP A 63 6.03 8.16 0.83
C TRP A 63 7.23 7.56 1.54
N ILE A 64 6.99 6.54 2.34
CA ILE A 64 8.01 5.83 3.11
C ILE A 64 7.95 4.35 2.72
N PRO A 65 9.01 3.79 2.11
CA PRO A 65 9.04 2.36 1.79
C PRO A 65 9.05 1.54 3.08
N LEU A 66 8.27 0.46 3.11
CA LEU A 66 8.34 -0.50 4.21
C LEU A 66 9.57 -1.39 4.02
N SER A 67 10.19 -1.76 5.14
CA SER A 67 11.05 -2.94 5.17
C SER A 67 10.21 -4.22 5.04
N GLU A 68 10.83 -5.33 4.68
CA GLU A 68 10.14 -6.62 4.60
C GLU A 68 9.48 -7.00 5.93
N GLN A 69 10.17 -6.77 7.05
CA GLN A 69 9.62 -6.98 8.39
C GLN A 69 8.42 -6.07 8.67
N GLN A 70 8.46 -4.81 8.24
CA GLN A 70 7.34 -3.87 8.44
C GLN A 70 6.14 -4.23 7.56
N ALA A 71 6.35 -4.74 6.35
CA ALA A 71 5.28 -5.24 5.49
C ALA A 71 4.58 -6.44 6.15
N GLN A 72 5.34 -7.41 6.68
CA GLN A 72 4.78 -8.55 7.41
C GLN A 72 3.99 -8.13 8.66
N LEU A 73 4.50 -7.15 9.42
CA LEU A 73 3.78 -6.60 10.58
C LEU A 73 2.49 -5.90 10.17
N PHE A 74 2.49 -5.20 9.04
CA PHE A 74 1.29 -4.55 8.50
C PHE A 74 0.25 -5.60 8.07
N ASP A 75 0.65 -6.62 7.31
CA ASP A 75 -0.23 -7.70 6.87
C ASP A 75 -0.89 -8.40 8.07
N HIS A 76 -0.11 -8.69 9.11
CA HIS A 76 -0.61 -9.31 10.34
C HIS A 76 -1.57 -8.40 11.12
N ALA A 77 -1.27 -7.10 11.25
CA ALA A 77 -2.16 -6.14 11.90
C ALA A 77 -3.49 -5.95 11.12
N TRP A 78 -3.42 -5.98 9.79
CA TRP A 78 -4.59 -5.92 8.91
C TRP A 78 -5.47 -7.17 9.06
N GLU A 79 -4.87 -8.36 9.07
CA GLU A 79 -5.58 -9.63 9.30
C GLU A 79 -6.31 -9.64 10.64
N GLN A 80 -5.68 -9.13 11.71
CA GLN A 80 -6.30 -9.03 13.03
C GLN A 80 -7.46 -8.03 13.09
N GLN A 81 -7.46 -7.01 12.24
CA GLN A 81 -8.56 -6.04 12.15
C GLN A 81 -9.73 -6.54 11.30
N ARG A 82 -9.55 -7.59 10.48
CA ARG A 82 -10.69 -8.21 9.81
C ARG A 82 -11.55 -8.88 10.89
N PRO A 83 -12.79 -8.41 11.13
CA PRO A 83 -13.71 -9.20 11.91
C PRO A 83 -13.83 -10.53 11.15
N GLU A 84 -13.56 -11.65 11.82
CA GLU A 84 -14.05 -12.92 11.32
C GLU A 84 -15.53 -12.69 11.02
N SER A 85 -15.92 -12.85 9.76
CA SER A 85 -17.32 -13.02 9.43
C SER A 85 -17.78 -14.21 10.25
N SER A 86 -18.41 -13.94 11.40
CA SER A 86 -18.93 -14.92 12.33
C SER A 86 -19.63 -16.01 11.54
N PRO A 87 -19.29 -17.30 11.70
CA PRO A 87 -20.11 -18.36 11.17
C PRO A 87 -21.43 -18.28 11.95
N SER A 88 -22.45 -17.68 11.35
CA SER A 88 -23.81 -17.75 11.87
C SER A 88 -24.25 -19.20 11.81
N HIS A 89 -24.00 -19.89 12.91
CA HIS A 89 -24.59 -21.16 13.28
C HIS A 89 -26.11 -20.95 13.35
N ARG A 90 -26.84 -21.46 12.36
CA ARG A 90 -28.26 -21.78 12.46
C ARG A 90 -28.53 -23.04 11.64
N SER A 91 -28.11 -24.18 12.20
CA SER A 91 -28.80 -25.43 11.94
C SER A 91 -30.25 -25.25 12.41
N PHE A 92 -31.16 -25.12 11.45
CA PHE A 92 -32.59 -25.29 11.71
C PHE A 92 -32.96 -26.76 11.55
N MET A 93 -33.75 -27.21 12.52
CA MET A 93 -34.20 -28.56 12.80
C MET A 93 -34.91 -29.23 11.61
N HIS A 94 -34.73 -30.56 11.49
CA HIS A 94 -35.67 -31.48 10.88
C HIS A 94 -36.34 -32.32 11.97
#